data_AF-A0A5N7RYK0-F1
#
_entry.id   AF-A0A5N7RYK0-F1
#
_cell.length_a   1.000
_cell.length_b   1.000
_cell.length_c   1.000
_cell.angle_alpha   90.00
_cell.angle_beta   90.00
_cell.angle_gamma   90.00
#
_symmetry.space_group_name_H-M   'P 1'
#
loop_
_entity.id
_entity.type
_entity.pdbx_description
1 polymer ?
#
loop_
_entity_poly.entity_id
_entity_poly.type
_entity_poly.pdbx_seq_one_letter_code
_entity_poly.pdbx_strand_id
1 'polypeptide(L)'
;MSKHIVRRLLAAASLALPCAAMAAGYPDRVIKVVVPVPAGGAADTLARLAGEGIQKKWGQPVVVENRAGANGNIGGEAVYRAEPDGYTFLVSPPTAIAINQSFYKKLAFDPNRFVPVSIIAANPNVLLVNPKVPAKSLKELVAYAKAHPGKLNFASGGTGSTPHLAGELLKMMAGIDMVHIPYKGGPPAYADLIAGQVEVMFQGLATALPQIREGKLRVLAIGSEKRHPALPDVPTLNETMPGFISVSWTGMVAPPGTPADIVAKVSAAIREELMVNGAGKEVKGLDARDLIASSPAEADRFIKEEVARWGKVIHSTGISID
;
A
#
# COMPACT_ATOMS: atom_id res chain seq x y z
N MET A 1 -57.17 47.41 -45.36
CA MET A 1 -55.77 47.01 -45.63
C MET A 1 -54.88 48.08 -44.99
N SER A 2 -53.89 47.87 -44.13
CA SER A 2 -53.20 46.68 -43.63
C SER A 2 -52.53 47.10 -42.30
N LYS A 3 -52.96 46.54 -41.15
CA LYS A 3 -52.33 46.74 -39.82
C LYS A 3 -51.51 45.52 -39.36
N HIS A 4 -51.21 44.58 -40.27
CA HIS A 4 -50.67 43.27 -39.89
C HIS A 4 -49.21 43.01 -40.30
N ILE A 5 -48.50 43.97 -40.89
CA ILE A 5 -47.14 43.73 -41.40
C ILE A 5 -46.03 44.16 -40.42
N VAL A 6 -46.29 45.06 -39.47
CA VAL A 6 -45.23 45.59 -38.57
C VAL A 6 -45.00 44.71 -37.32
N ARG A 7 -45.84 43.69 -37.08
CA ARG A 7 -45.79 42.88 -35.85
C ARG A 7 -44.97 41.59 -35.94
N ARG A 8 -44.22 41.37 -37.03
CA ARG A 8 -43.44 40.14 -37.26
C ARG A 8 -41.92 40.29 -37.23
N LEU A 9 -41.38 41.45 -36.82
CA LEU A 9 -39.93 41.72 -36.83
C LEU A 9 -39.29 41.92 -35.44
N LEU A 10 -40.01 41.66 -34.35
CA LEU A 10 -39.49 41.79 -32.97
C LEU A 10 -39.61 40.48 -32.16
N ALA A 11 -39.24 39.35 -32.76
CA ALA A 11 -39.21 38.05 -32.06
C ALA A 11 -37.92 37.26 -32.32
N ALA A 12 -36.78 37.94 -32.47
CA ALA A 12 -35.50 37.27 -32.75
C ALA A 12 -34.29 37.87 -32.00
N ALA A 13 -34.50 38.42 -30.80
CA ALA A 13 -33.40 38.97 -30.00
C ALA A 13 -33.64 38.79 -28.50
N SER A 14 -33.69 37.54 -28.04
CA SER A 14 -33.65 37.26 -26.60
C SER A 14 -33.04 35.88 -26.36
N LEU A 15 -31.88 35.90 -25.69
CA LEU A 15 -31.25 34.80 -24.93
C LEU A 15 -30.30 33.86 -25.70
N ALA A 16 -29.26 34.43 -26.30
CA ALA A 16 -27.95 33.78 -26.28
C ALA A 16 -27.26 34.17 -24.96
N LEU A 17 -27.66 33.54 -23.85
CA LEU A 17 -26.82 33.50 -22.66
C LEU A 17 -25.67 32.55 -23.01
N PRO A 18 -24.40 33.00 -22.98
CA PRO A 18 -23.31 32.04 -22.91
C PRO A 18 -23.50 31.32 -21.58
N CYS A 19 -23.87 30.05 -21.63
CA CYS A 19 -23.68 29.16 -20.51
C CYS A 19 -22.16 28.99 -20.37
N ALA A 20 -21.51 30.01 -19.80
CA ALA A 20 -20.28 29.80 -19.08
C ALA A 20 -20.70 28.93 -17.90
N ALA A 21 -20.70 27.60 -18.14
CA ALA A 21 -20.52 26.67 -17.07
C ALA A 21 -19.23 27.12 -16.38
N MET A 22 -19.35 27.91 -15.31
CA MET A 22 -18.31 27.99 -14.31
C MET A 22 -18.03 26.53 -13.99
N ALA A 23 -16.87 26.04 -14.42
CA ALA A 23 -16.33 24.82 -13.88
C ALA A 23 -16.35 25.04 -12.36
N ALA A 24 -17.30 24.41 -11.67
CA ALA A 24 -17.30 24.38 -10.23
C ALA A 24 -15.92 23.86 -9.85
N GLY A 25 -15.12 24.72 -9.20
CA GLY A 25 -13.72 24.41 -8.94
C GLY A 25 -13.65 23.14 -8.10
N TYR A 26 -13.10 22.08 -8.65
CA TYR A 26 -12.84 20.88 -7.86
C TYR A 26 -11.76 21.19 -6.80
N PRO A 27 -11.96 20.79 -5.54
CA PRO A 27 -13.17 20.23 -4.93
C PRO A 27 -14.13 21.30 -4.37
N ASP A 28 -15.43 21.02 -4.40
CA ASP A 28 -16.52 21.90 -3.90
C ASP A 28 -17.32 21.30 -2.73
N ARG A 29 -16.98 20.08 -2.31
CA ARG A 29 -17.59 19.36 -1.18
C ARG A 29 -16.57 18.46 -0.49
N VAL A 30 -17.00 17.83 0.59
CA VAL A 30 -16.20 16.91 1.39
C VAL A 30 -15.64 15.77 0.54
N ILE A 31 -14.33 15.51 0.69
CA ILE A 31 -13.66 14.35 0.11
C ILE A 31 -13.62 13.23 1.15
N LYS A 32 -13.92 12.01 0.71
CA LYS A 32 -13.87 10.80 1.51
C LYS A 32 -12.66 9.96 1.17
N VAL A 33 -11.93 9.53 2.19
CA VAL A 33 -10.83 8.56 2.07
C VAL A 33 -11.19 7.32 2.88
N VAL A 34 -11.34 6.18 2.22
CA VAL A 34 -11.59 4.89 2.85
C VAL A 34 -10.27 4.18 3.10
N VAL A 35 -10.13 3.58 4.29
CA VAL A 35 -8.98 2.75 4.66
C VAL A 35 -9.49 1.34 4.96
N PRO A 36 -9.02 0.29 4.26
CA PRO A 36 -9.61 -1.04 4.35
C PRO A 36 -9.06 -1.89 5.52
N VAL A 37 -8.52 -1.23 6.55
CA VAL A 37 -7.95 -1.85 7.76
C VAL A 37 -8.38 -1.08 9.02
N PRO A 38 -8.30 -1.67 10.23
CA PRO A 38 -8.63 -0.97 11.48
C PRO A 38 -7.83 0.32 11.66
N ALA A 39 -8.40 1.27 12.41
CA ALA A 39 -7.77 2.55 12.73
C ALA A 39 -6.48 2.39 13.56
N GLY A 40 -5.59 3.38 13.48
CA GLY A 40 -4.32 3.40 14.24
C GLY A 40 -3.18 2.59 13.61
N GLY A 41 -3.42 1.90 12.49
CA GLY A 41 -2.38 1.24 11.71
C GLY A 41 -1.67 2.16 10.71
N ALA A 42 -0.59 1.65 10.11
CA ALA A 42 0.23 2.35 9.12
C ALA A 42 -0.55 3.02 7.98
N ALA A 43 -1.53 2.31 7.41
CA ALA A 43 -2.35 2.84 6.31
C ALA A 43 -3.29 3.97 6.76
N ASP A 44 -3.83 3.88 7.99
CA ASP A 44 -4.69 4.91 8.57
C ASP A 44 -3.91 6.21 8.80
N THR A 45 -2.71 6.13 9.37
CA THR A 45 -1.82 7.29 9.56
C THR A 45 -1.49 7.96 8.23
N LEU A 46 -1.11 7.18 7.21
CA LEU A 46 -0.78 7.73 5.89
C LEU A 46 -1.99 8.31 5.16
N ALA A 47 -3.18 7.72 5.35
CA ALA A 47 -4.43 8.26 4.80
C ALA A 47 -4.79 9.62 5.41
N ARG A 48 -4.63 9.76 6.73
CA ARG A 48 -4.87 11.03 7.44
C ARG A 48 -3.89 12.11 6.98
N LEU A 49 -2.62 11.77 6.82
CA LEU A 49 -1.61 12.70 6.34
C LEU A 49 -1.84 13.13 4.89
N ALA A 50 -2.21 12.18 4.01
CA ALA A 50 -2.61 12.49 2.65
C ALA A 50 -3.87 13.40 2.63
N GLY A 51 -4.85 13.09 3.48
CA GLY A 51 -6.06 13.89 3.63
C GLY A 51 -5.80 15.30 4.14
N GLU A 52 -4.86 15.48 5.07
CA GLU A 52 -4.42 16.78 5.54
C GLU A 52 -3.82 17.63 4.41
N GLY A 53 -2.97 17.03 3.57
CA GLY A 53 -2.41 17.71 2.39
C GLY A 53 -3.47 18.16 1.39
N ILE A 54 -4.45 17.28 1.10
CA ILE A 54 -5.61 17.60 0.26
C ILE A 54 -6.42 18.75 0.88
N GLN A 55 -6.73 18.67 2.18
CA GLN A 55 -7.51 19.69 2.87
C GLN A 55 -6.78 21.05 2.88
N LYS A 56 -5.47 21.08 3.15
CA LYS A 56 -4.66 22.30 3.10
C LYS A 56 -4.66 22.94 1.72
N LYS A 57 -4.64 22.13 0.65
CA LYS A 57 -4.58 22.64 -0.72
C LYS A 57 -5.86 23.37 -1.14
N TRP A 58 -7.02 22.87 -0.72
CA TRP A 58 -8.32 23.34 -1.24
C TRP A 58 -9.30 23.88 -0.19
N GLY A 59 -9.01 23.75 1.09
CA GLY A 59 -9.89 24.15 2.18
C GLY A 59 -11.13 23.28 2.38
N GLN A 60 -11.33 22.26 1.52
CA GLN A 60 -12.45 21.32 1.67
C GLN A 60 -12.13 20.24 2.70
N PRO A 61 -13.08 19.86 3.57
CA PRO A 61 -12.84 18.81 4.56
C PRO A 61 -12.52 17.47 3.91
N VAL A 62 -11.58 16.74 4.51
CA VAL A 62 -11.30 15.35 4.15
C VAL A 62 -11.64 14.43 5.31
N VAL A 63 -12.54 13.47 5.09
CA VAL A 63 -12.98 12.51 6.10
C VAL A 63 -12.34 11.15 5.82
N VAL A 64 -11.60 10.64 6.81
CA VAL A 64 -11.02 9.29 6.78
C VAL A 64 -11.94 8.31 7.50
N GLU A 65 -12.39 7.26 6.79
CA GLU A 65 -13.25 6.20 7.31
C GLU A 65 -12.56 4.83 7.20
N ASN A 66 -12.45 4.11 8.32
CA ASN A 66 -11.93 2.75 8.34
C ASN A 66 -13.04 1.73 8.04
N ARG A 67 -12.90 0.95 6.96
CA ARG A 67 -13.81 -0.13 6.56
C ARG A 67 -13.07 -1.46 6.44
N ALA A 68 -12.74 -2.05 7.59
CA ALA A 68 -12.00 -3.30 7.67
C ALA A 68 -12.85 -4.54 7.36
N GLY A 69 -12.18 -5.64 6.99
CA GLY A 69 -12.78 -6.97 6.82
C GLY A 69 -12.46 -7.61 5.48
N ALA A 70 -12.55 -8.94 5.42
CA ALA A 70 -12.23 -9.76 4.24
C ALA A 70 -10.88 -9.39 3.58
N ASN A 71 -9.82 -9.30 4.39
CA ASN A 71 -8.47 -8.88 3.97
C ASN A 71 -8.43 -7.55 3.19
N GLY A 72 -9.36 -6.65 3.50
CA GLY A 72 -9.52 -5.34 2.89
C GLY A 72 -10.51 -5.27 1.74
N ASN A 73 -11.09 -6.40 1.32
CA ASN A 73 -12.05 -6.43 0.21
C ASN A 73 -13.32 -5.62 0.50
N ILE A 74 -13.78 -5.51 1.75
CA ILE A 74 -14.98 -4.72 2.09
C ILE A 74 -14.77 -3.23 1.77
N GLY A 75 -13.64 -2.66 2.21
CA GLY A 75 -13.29 -1.27 1.88
C GLY A 75 -12.99 -1.08 0.39
N GLY A 76 -12.32 -2.06 -0.24
CA GLY A 76 -12.05 -2.05 -1.68
C GLY A 76 -13.33 -2.01 -2.52
N GLU A 77 -14.29 -2.89 -2.26
CA GLU A 77 -15.58 -2.95 -2.95
C GLU A 77 -16.38 -1.65 -2.77
N ALA A 78 -16.38 -1.08 -1.55
CA ALA A 78 -17.08 0.16 -1.26
C ALA A 78 -16.56 1.35 -2.11
N VAL A 79 -15.24 1.46 -2.31
CA VAL A 79 -14.66 2.51 -3.16
C VAL A 79 -14.82 2.17 -4.64
N TYR A 80 -14.65 0.90 -5.03
CA TYR A 80 -14.80 0.49 -6.42
C TYR A 80 -16.18 0.84 -7.00
N ARG A 81 -17.23 0.80 -6.16
CA ARG A 81 -18.62 1.14 -6.54
C ARG A 81 -18.98 2.62 -6.36
N ALA A 82 -18.07 3.45 -5.85
CA ALA A 82 -18.35 4.88 -5.67
C ALA A 82 -18.37 5.61 -7.02
N GLU A 83 -19.01 6.77 -7.05
CA GLU A 83 -19.01 7.64 -8.23
C GLU A 83 -17.56 8.02 -8.60
N PRO A 84 -17.17 7.95 -9.89
CA PRO A 84 -15.83 8.31 -10.35
C PRO A 84 -15.67 9.84 -10.48
N ASP A 85 -16.12 10.59 -9.47
CA ASP A 85 -16.22 12.06 -9.50
C ASP A 85 -15.07 12.76 -8.74
N GLY A 86 -14.15 11.99 -8.16
CA GLY A 86 -13.04 12.52 -7.39
C GLY A 86 -13.29 12.75 -5.91
N TYR A 87 -14.46 12.38 -5.37
CA TYR A 87 -14.77 12.63 -3.96
C TYR A 87 -14.66 11.40 -3.07
N THR A 88 -14.33 10.24 -3.62
CA THR A 88 -14.04 9.03 -2.85
C THR A 88 -12.74 8.39 -3.31
N PHE A 89 -11.84 8.12 -2.37
CA PHE A 89 -10.57 7.43 -2.62
C PHE A 89 -10.39 6.26 -1.67
N LEU A 90 -9.56 5.30 -2.06
CA LEU A 90 -9.10 4.20 -1.21
C LEU A 90 -7.61 4.41 -0.91
N VAL A 91 -7.24 4.45 0.36
CA VAL A 91 -5.84 4.35 0.80
C VAL A 91 -5.62 2.97 1.38
N SER A 92 -4.82 2.16 0.70
CA SER A 92 -4.74 0.72 0.95
C SER A 92 -3.29 0.24 1.08
N PRO A 93 -3.03 -0.75 1.97
CA PRO A 93 -1.88 -1.63 1.82
C PRO A 93 -1.99 -2.46 0.52
N PRO A 94 -0.98 -3.27 0.16
CA PRO A 94 -0.96 -3.99 -1.12
C PRO A 94 -2.06 -5.05 -1.24
N THR A 95 -2.61 -5.51 -0.12
CA THR A 95 -3.57 -6.64 -0.10
C THR A 95 -4.78 -6.39 -0.99
N ALA A 96 -5.55 -5.33 -0.75
CA ALA A 96 -6.81 -5.09 -1.46
C ALA A 96 -6.64 -4.61 -2.92
N ILE A 97 -5.45 -4.13 -3.31
CA ILE A 97 -5.24 -3.49 -4.62
C ILE A 97 -4.19 -4.19 -5.50
N ALA A 98 -3.40 -5.12 -4.96
CA ALA A 98 -2.40 -5.85 -5.74
C ALA A 98 -2.41 -7.38 -5.50
N ILE A 99 -2.59 -7.82 -4.25
CA ILE A 99 -2.40 -9.24 -3.89
C ILE A 99 -3.69 -10.06 -3.98
N ASN A 100 -4.82 -9.55 -3.46
CA ASN A 100 -6.03 -10.34 -3.26
C ASN A 100 -6.58 -10.94 -4.56
N GLN A 101 -6.35 -10.31 -5.72
CA GLN A 101 -6.75 -10.84 -7.02
C GLN A 101 -6.05 -12.14 -7.44
N SER A 102 -4.85 -12.39 -6.92
CA SER A 102 -4.14 -13.65 -7.12
C SER A 102 -4.41 -14.65 -6.00
N PHE A 103 -5.00 -14.19 -4.90
CA PHE A 103 -5.10 -14.95 -3.66
C PHE A 103 -6.48 -15.52 -3.37
N TYR A 104 -7.52 -14.78 -3.75
CA TYR A 104 -8.93 -15.19 -3.68
C TYR A 104 -9.39 -15.73 -5.02
N LYS A 105 -10.12 -16.85 -5.04
CA LYS A 105 -10.70 -17.39 -6.29
C LYS A 105 -11.75 -16.47 -6.91
N LYS A 106 -12.44 -15.66 -6.09
CA LYS A 106 -13.48 -14.74 -6.53
C LYS A 106 -13.44 -13.45 -5.73
N LEU A 107 -13.46 -12.33 -6.44
CA LEU A 107 -13.60 -10.98 -5.86
C LEU A 107 -14.91 -10.34 -6.34
N ALA A 108 -15.47 -9.46 -5.51
CA ALA A 108 -16.67 -8.68 -5.85
C ALA A 108 -16.37 -7.44 -6.72
N PHE A 109 -15.10 -7.20 -7.03
CA PHE A 109 -14.61 -6.10 -7.85
C PHE A 109 -13.30 -6.51 -8.56
N ASP A 110 -12.92 -5.77 -9.60
CA ASP A 110 -11.65 -5.96 -10.32
C ASP A 110 -10.63 -4.91 -9.87
N PRO A 111 -9.62 -5.27 -9.05
CA PRO A 111 -8.62 -4.32 -8.58
C PRO A 111 -7.82 -3.64 -9.70
N ASN A 112 -7.71 -4.25 -10.89
CA ASN A 112 -6.94 -3.68 -12.00
C ASN A 112 -7.64 -2.50 -12.68
N ARG A 113 -8.93 -2.28 -12.39
CA ARG A 113 -9.71 -1.17 -12.95
C ARG A 113 -9.69 0.08 -12.08
N PHE A 114 -9.13 0.02 -10.87
CA PHE A 114 -8.89 1.22 -10.09
C PHE A 114 -7.99 2.20 -10.84
N VAL A 115 -8.18 3.49 -10.60
CA VAL A 115 -7.32 4.54 -11.17
C VAL A 115 -6.24 4.89 -10.14
N PRO A 116 -4.95 4.61 -10.38
CA PRO A 116 -3.88 4.89 -9.43
C PRO A 116 -3.68 6.39 -9.22
N VAL A 117 -3.59 6.84 -7.97
CA VAL A 117 -3.38 8.25 -7.62
C VAL A 117 -1.94 8.49 -7.20
N SER A 118 -1.44 7.70 -6.24
CA SER A 118 -0.08 7.83 -5.74
C SER A 118 0.33 6.61 -4.93
N ILE A 119 1.60 6.22 -5.00
CA ILE A 119 2.25 5.46 -3.92
C ILE A 119 2.72 6.47 -2.89
N ILE A 120 2.15 6.39 -1.70
CA ILE A 120 2.39 7.36 -0.63
C ILE A 120 3.73 7.05 0.04
N ALA A 121 3.91 5.80 0.48
CA ALA A 121 5.09 5.36 1.19
C ALA A 121 5.36 3.87 0.99
N ALA A 122 6.61 3.48 1.18
CA ALA A 122 7.08 2.11 1.23
C ALA A 122 7.77 1.82 2.57
N ASN A 123 7.71 0.56 2.97
CA ASN A 123 8.32 0.02 4.16
C ASN A 123 8.89 -1.36 3.79
N PRO A 124 10.21 -1.49 3.57
CA PRO A 124 10.79 -2.78 3.23
C PRO A 124 10.55 -3.78 4.36
N ASN A 125 10.17 -5.01 4.01
CA ASN A 125 10.21 -6.08 5.00
C ASN A 125 11.67 -6.47 5.22
N VAL A 126 12.08 -6.63 6.46
CA VAL A 126 13.38 -7.15 6.85
C VAL A 126 13.25 -8.59 7.33
N LEU A 127 14.23 -9.42 6.99
CA LEU A 127 14.35 -10.78 7.49
C LEU A 127 14.97 -10.74 8.89
N LEU A 128 14.17 -11.11 9.88
CA LEU A 128 14.56 -11.14 11.28
C LEU A 128 14.66 -12.57 11.78
N VAL A 129 15.60 -12.78 12.71
CA VAL A 129 15.69 -14.00 13.49
C VAL A 129 15.80 -13.68 14.98
N ASN A 130 15.26 -14.57 15.81
CA ASN A 130 15.55 -14.53 17.24
C ASN A 130 17.07 -14.76 17.46
N PRO A 131 17.73 -14.07 18.40
CA PRO A 131 19.17 -14.22 18.65
C PRO A 131 19.62 -15.65 19.01
N LYS A 132 18.71 -16.49 19.51
CA LYS A 132 18.97 -17.93 19.79
C LYS A 132 19.19 -18.76 18.53
N VAL A 133 18.73 -18.30 17.37
CA VAL A 133 19.00 -18.97 16.08
C VAL A 133 20.49 -18.79 15.75
N PRO A 134 21.25 -19.87 15.49
CA PRO A 134 22.69 -19.81 15.22
C PRO A 134 22.97 -19.38 13.77
N ALA A 135 22.35 -18.28 13.33
CA ALA A 135 22.54 -17.68 12.02
C ALA A 135 22.74 -16.16 12.16
N LYS A 136 23.86 -15.65 11.64
CA LYS A 136 24.21 -14.22 11.62
C LYS A 136 24.13 -13.60 10.23
N SER A 137 23.92 -14.42 9.21
CA SER A 137 23.77 -14.00 7.82
C SER A 137 22.67 -14.82 7.15
N LEU A 138 22.16 -14.33 6.01
CA LEU A 138 21.23 -15.10 5.18
C LEU A 138 21.82 -16.46 4.78
N LYS A 139 23.10 -16.48 4.42
CA LYS A 139 23.82 -17.71 4.05
C LYS A 139 23.80 -18.74 5.18
N GLU A 140 24.06 -18.30 6.40
CA GLU A 140 24.00 -19.18 7.59
C GLU A 140 22.58 -19.63 7.89
N LEU A 141 21.58 -18.77 7.75
CA LEU A 141 20.18 -19.17 7.93
C LEU A 141 19.79 -20.26 6.92
N VAL A 142 20.11 -20.07 5.64
CA VAL A 142 19.84 -21.05 4.59
C VAL A 142 20.57 -22.37 4.86
N ALA A 143 21.85 -22.32 5.25
CA ALA A 143 22.60 -23.52 5.61
C ALA A 143 21.98 -24.25 6.81
N TYR A 144 21.60 -23.51 7.85
CA TYR A 144 20.96 -24.06 9.04
C TYR A 144 19.60 -24.71 8.71
N ALA A 145 18.76 -24.03 7.91
CA ALA A 145 17.46 -24.55 7.50
C ALA A 145 17.58 -25.81 6.64
N LYS A 146 18.59 -25.91 5.75
CA LYS A 146 18.87 -27.12 4.97
C LYS A 146 19.31 -28.30 5.83
N ALA A 147 20.09 -28.04 6.88
CA ALA A 147 20.51 -29.08 7.82
C ALA A 147 19.39 -29.53 8.77
N HIS A 148 18.35 -28.70 8.95
CA HIS A 148 17.26 -28.93 9.89
C HIS A 148 15.88 -28.68 9.23
N PRO A 149 15.50 -29.47 8.20
CA PRO A 149 14.27 -29.24 7.46
C PRO A 149 13.05 -29.32 8.38
N GLY A 150 12.13 -28.35 8.27
CA GLY A 150 10.89 -28.28 9.05
C GLY A 150 11.08 -27.94 10.54
N LYS A 151 12.30 -27.61 10.98
CA LYS A 151 12.58 -27.25 12.38
C LYS A 151 12.49 -25.76 12.68
N LEU A 152 12.58 -24.91 11.66
CA LEU A 152 12.36 -23.48 11.81
C LEU A 152 10.90 -23.15 11.57
N ASN A 153 10.32 -22.42 12.51
CA ASN A 153 9.04 -21.76 12.33
C ASN A 153 9.28 -20.33 11.86
N PHE A 154 8.54 -19.90 10.85
CA PHE A 154 8.47 -18.49 10.49
C PHE A 154 7.06 -17.93 10.74
N ALA A 155 7.00 -16.79 11.41
CA ALA A 155 5.74 -16.15 11.76
C ALA A 155 5.32 -15.08 10.74
N SER A 156 4.02 -14.80 10.71
CA SER A 156 3.47 -13.68 9.96
C SER A 156 2.26 -13.10 10.68
N GLY A 157 1.86 -11.89 10.29
CA GLY A 157 0.61 -11.29 10.77
C GLY A 157 -0.67 -11.91 10.21
N GLY A 158 -0.57 -12.95 9.38
CA GLY A 158 -1.71 -13.65 8.80
C GLY A 158 -1.43 -14.17 7.40
N THR A 159 -2.19 -15.18 7.00
CA THR A 159 -2.14 -15.78 5.66
C THR A 159 -2.45 -14.74 4.59
N GLY A 160 -1.58 -14.64 3.59
CA GLY A 160 -1.67 -13.67 2.48
C GLY A 160 -1.06 -12.31 2.75
N SER A 161 -0.55 -12.06 3.96
CA SER A 161 0.22 -10.84 4.25
C SER A 161 1.57 -10.83 3.51
N THR A 162 2.13 -9.65 3.25
CA THR A 162 3.45 -9.56 2.60
C THR A 162 4.57 -10.27 3.37
N PRO A 163 4.62 -10.29 4.73
CA PRO A 163 5.51 -11.18 5.47
C PRO A 163 5.36 -12.67 5.18
N HIS A 164 4.12 -13.15 5.07
CA HIS A 164 3.86 -14.56 4.76
C HIS A 164 4.40 -14.90 3.38
N LEU A 165 4.03 -14.10 2.37
CA LEU A 165 4.47 -14.32 0.99
C LEU A 165 6.00 -14.20 0.85
N ALA A 166 6.66 -13.35 1.64
CA ALA A 166 8.12 -13.24 1.68
C ALA A 166 8.79 -14.49 2.27
N GLY A 167 8.24 -15.06 3.35
CA GLY A 167 8.72 -16.32 3.91
C GLY A 167 8.62 -17.48 2.92
N GLU A 168 7.51 -17.54 2.19
CA GLU A 168 7.27 -18.55 1.16
C GLU A 168 8.14 -18.36 -0.08
N LEU A 169 8.37 -17.12 -0.50
CA LEU A 169 9.34 -16.78 -1.53
C LEU A 169 10.77 -17.21 -1.13
N LEU A 170 11.15 -17.02 0.13
CA LEU A 170 12.45 -17.47 0.65
C LEU A 170 12.58 -18.99 0.62
N LYS A 171 11.56 -19.73 1.08
CA LYS A 171 11.51 -21.20 1.00
C LYS A 171 11.73 -21.68 -0.43
N MET A 172 10.96 -21.11 -1.37
CA MET A 172 11.03 -21.44 -2.79
C MET A 172 12.39 -21.13 -3.41
N MET A 173 12.92 -19.91 -3.24
CA MET A 173 14.17 -19.50 -3.88
C MET A 173 15.41 -20.18 -3.28
N ALA A 174 15.41 -20.43 -1.96
CA ALA A 174 16.55 -21.04 -1.28
C ALA A 174 16.52 -22.58 -1.27
N GLY A 175 15.37 -23.18 -1.61
CA GLY A 175 15.13 -24.62 -1.48
C GLY A 175 15.26 -25.07 -0.03
N ILE A 176 14.55 -24.39 0.87
CA ILE A 176 14.55 -24.68 2.31
C ILE A 176 13.14 -24.96 2.81
N ASP A 177 13.04 -25.75 3.87
CA ASP A 177 11.78 -26.08 4.52
C ASP A 177 11.65 -25.39 5.88
N MET A 178 10.60 -24.60 6.04
CA MET A 178 10.23 -23.88 7.26
C MET A 178 8.72 -23.92 7.41
N VAL A 179 8.24 -24.02 8.66
CA VAL A 179 6.81 -24.10 8.97
C VAL A 179 6.24 -22.69 9.16
N HIS A 180 5.17 -22.38 8.44
CA HIS A 180 4.47 -21.10 8.61
C HIS A 180 3.56 -21.14 9.84
N ILE A 181 3.71 -20.16 10.73
CA ILE A 181 2.81 -19.96 11.87
C ILE A 181 2.02 -18.66 11.66
N PRO A 182 0.75 -18.72 11.23
CA PRO A 182 -0.09 -17.54 11.04
C PRO A 182 -0.64 -17.03 12.37
N TYR A 183 -0.49 -15.73 12.62
CA TYR A 183 -1.12 -15.05 13.76
C TYR A 183 -2.30 -14.18 13.31
N LYS A 184 -3.14 -13.77 14.26
CA LYS A 184 -4.23 -12.81 14.04
C LYS A 184 -3.72 -11.36 14.09
N GLY A 185 -2.74 -11.03 13.25
CA GLY A 185 -2.11 -9.71 13.19
C GLY A 185 -0.61 -9.71 13.51
N GLY A 186 0.06 -8.62 13.13
CA GLY A 186 1.51 -8.46 13.31
C GLY A 186 2.00 -8.40 14.76
N PRO A 187 1.35 -7.65 15.68
CA PRO A 187 1.83 -7.53 17.06
C PRO A 187 2.02 -8.85 17.82
N PRO A 188 1.07 -9.81 17.85
CA PRO A 188 1.28 -11.07 18.56
C PRO A 188 2.40 -11.93 17.94
N ALA A 189 2.48 -12.01 16.60
CA ALA A 189 3.59 -12.71 15.92
C ALA A 189 4.97 -12.15 16.30
N TYR A 190 5.03 -10.82 16.41
CA TYR A 190 6.27 -10.12 16.68
C TYR A 190 6.72 -10.26 18.13
N ALA A 191 5.77 -10.27 19.08
CA ALA A 191 6.05 -10.58 20.48
C ALA A 191 6.63 -11.99 20.64
N ASP A 192 6.06 -12.98 19.95
CA ASP A 192 6.52 -14.37 20.00
C ASP A 192 7.90 -14.56 19.36
N LEU A 193 8.21 -13.81 18.30
CA LEU A 193 9.57 -13.76 17.74
C LEU A 193 10.59 -13.22 18.75
N ILE A 194 10.25 -12.13 19.45
CA ILE A 194 11.13 -11.54 20.49
C ILE A 194 11.33 -12.53 21.64
N ALA A 195 10.26 -13.20 22.07
CA ALA A 195 10.30 -14.22 23.12
C ALA A 195 11.03 -15.51 22.68
N GLY A 196 11.15 -15.74 21.37
CA GLY A 196 11.77 -16.93 20.78
C GLY A 196 10.85 -18.15 20.77
N GLN A 197 9.54 -17.93 20.70
CA GLN A 197 8.55 -18.99 20.43
C GLN A 197 8.49 -19.36 18.94
N VAL A 198 8.96 -18.44 18.08
CA VAL A 198 9.16 -18.63 16.63
C VAL A 198 10.54 -18.10 16.26
N GLU A 199 11.18 -18.70 15.28
CA GLU A 199 12.60 -18.45 15.00
C GLU A 199 12.82 -17.33 13.98
N VAL A 200 11.94 -17.22 12.99
CA VAL A 200 12.12 -16.35 11.82
C VAL A 200 10.87 -15.50 11.61
N MET A 201 11.05 -14.28 11.12
CA MET A 201 9.91 -13.46 10.68
C MET A 201 10.39 -12.45 9.64
N PHE A 202 9.55 -12.22 8.63
CA PHE A 202 9.62 -10.99 7.86
C PHE A 202 8.77 -9.93 8.55
N GLN A 203 9.33 -8.75 8.75
CA GLN A 203 8.61 -7.65 9.40
C GLN A 203 8.95 -6.33 8.75
N GLY A 204 8.00 -5.40 8.68
CA GLY A 204 8.25 -4.05 8.18
C GLY A 204 9.34 -3.36 9.01
N LEU A 205 10.34 -2.78 8.32
CA LEU A 205 11.50 -2.12 8.92
C LEU A 205 11.11 -1.11 10.00
N ALA A 206 10.04 -0.34 9.74
CA ALA A 206 9.49 0.62 10.68
C ALA A 206 9.32 0.11 12.12
N THR A 207 8.69 -1.05 12.26
CA THR A 207 8.46 -1.70 13.55
C THR A 207 9.66 -2.52 14.02
N ALA A 208 10.50 -2.95 13.08
CA ALA A 208 11.68 -3.76 13.35
C ALA A 208 12.82 -2.93 13.97
N LEU A 209 13.01 -1.71 13.48
CA LEU A 209 14.21 -0.90 13.73
C LEU A 209 14.52 -0.68 15.21
N PRO A 210 13.56 -0.37 16.11
CA PRO A 210 13.85 -0.24 17.53
C PRO A 210 14.38 -1.54 18.15
N GLN A 211 13.77 -2.68 17.83
CA GLN A 211 14.16 -3.98 18.40
C GLN A 211 15.50 -4.47 17.85
N ILE A 212 15.81 -4.13 16.59
CA ILE A 212 17.13 -4.35 15.98
C ILE A 212 18.19 -3.54 16.74
N ARG A 213 17.94 -2.24 16.97
CA ARG A 213 18.87 -1.33 17.67
C ARG A 213 19.10 -1.73 19.12
N GLU A 214 18.07 -2.24 19.79
CA GLU A 214 18.14 -2.78 21.16
C GLU A 214 18.79 -4.17 21.22
N GLY A 215 19.13 -4.79 20.09
CA GLY A 215 19.74 -6.12 20.03
C GLY A 215 18.80 -7.28 20.40
N LYS A 216 17.51 -7.02 20.56
CA LYS A 216 16.48 -8.04 20.87
C LYS A 216 16.24 -8.98 19.71
N LEU A 217 16.41 -8.50 18.48
CA LEU A 217 16.28 -9.27 17.26
C LEU A 217 17.49 -9.05 16.36
N ARG A 218 17.86 -10.07 15.59
CA ARG A 218 18.92 -9.96 14.59
C ARG A 218 18.30 -9.80 13.21
N VAL A 219 18.66 -8.73 12.52
CA VAL A 219 18.34 -8.54 11.11
C VAL A 219 19.39 -9.22 10.23
N LEU A 220 18.95 -9.98 9.24
CA LEU A 220 19.84 -10.69 8.31
C LEU A 220 19.88 -10.05 6.93
N ALA A 221 18.76 -9.49 6.47
CA ALA A 221 18.66 -8.87 5.16
C ALA A 221 17.44 -7.94 5.03
N ILE A 222 17.49 -7.04 4.06
CA ILE A 222 16.40 -6.11 3.71
C ILE A 222 15.71 -6.55 2.40
N GLY A 223 14.39 -6.48 2.35
CA GLY A 223 13.60 -6.90 1.18
C GLY A 223 13.47 -5.86 0.05
N SER A 224 14.09 -4.69 0.14
CA SER A 224 14.11 -3.70 -0.95
C SER A 224 15.22 -3.99 -1.97
N GLU A 225 15.13 -3.36 -3.15
CA GLU A 225 16.17 -3.47 -4.19
C GLU A 225 17.53 -2.94 -3.71
N LYS A 226 17.49 -1.85 -2.95
CA LYS A 226 18.66 -1.14 -2.41
C LYS A 226 18.65 -1.19 -0.89
N ARG A 227 19.83 -1.10 -0.29
CA ARG A 227 19.98 -1.01 1.17
C ARG A 227 19.27 0.22 1.70
N HIS A 228 18.77 0.11 2.93
CA HIS A 228 18.06 1.20 3.57
C HIS A 228 19.02 2.09 4.38
N PRO A 229 18.94 3.43 4.31
CA PRO A 229 19.86 4.33 5.03
C PRO A 229 19.89 4.13 6.55
N ALA A 230 18.79 3.63 7.14
CA ALA A 230 18.73 3.33 8.56
C ALA A 230 19.52 2.06 8.98
N LEU A 231 19.90 1.21 8.01
CA LEU A 231 20.64 -0.04 8.18
C LEU A 231 21.65 -0.21 7.02
N PRO A 232 22.63 0.70 6.86
CA PRO A 232 23.48 0.75 5.66
C PRO A 232 24.38 -0.50 5.50
N ASP A 233 24.70 -1.16 6.62
CA ASP A 233 25.57 -2.34 6.63
C ASP A 233 24.81 -3.65 6.39
N VAL A 234 23.47 -3.62 6.43
CA VAL A 234 22.64 -4.81 6.23
C VAL A 234 22.42 -5.00 4.73
N PRO A 235 22.78 -6.17 4.16
CA PRO A 235 22.60 -6.44 2.74
C PRO A 235 21.11 -6.55 2.37
N THR A 236 20.80 -6.38 1.09
CA THR A 236 19.46 -6.73 0.59
C THR A 236 19.36 -8.22 0.29
N LEU A 237 18.13 -8.75 0.26
CA LEU A 237 17.89 -10.09 -0.26
C LEU A 237 18.20 -10.14 -1.76
N ASN A 238 17.90 -9.07 -2.50
CA ASN A 238 18.18 -8.96 -3.92
C ASN A 238 19.68 -9.07 -4.29
N GLU A 239 20.58 -8.62 -3.40
CA GLU A 239 22.04 -8.77 -3.58
C GLU A 239 22.50 -10.24 -3.63
N THR A 240 21.75 -11.15 -3.01
CA THR A 240 22.13 -12.58 -2.88
C THR A 240 21.13 -13.54 -3.53
N MET A 241 19.90 -13.09 -3.74
CA MET A 241 18.80 -13.78 -4.39
C MET A 241 18.16 -12.80 -5.39
N PRO A 242 18.76 -12.61 -6.58
CA PRO A 242 18.26 -11.66 -7.57
C PRO A 242 16.77 -11.83 -7.86
N GLY A 243 16.02 -10.73 -7.81
CA GLY A 243 14.57 -10.70 -7.96
C GLY A 243 13.79 -10.87 -6.65
N PHE A 244 14.46 -11.13 -5.51
CA PHE A 244 13.81 -11.14 -4.21
C PHE A 244 13.51 -9.72 -3.76
N ILE A 245 12.28 -9.26 -4.01
CA ILE A 245 11.77 -7.97 -3.53
C ILE A 245 10.51 -8.20 -2.69
N SER A 246 10.58 -7.81 -1.43
CA SER A 246 9.49 -7.83 -0.48
C SER A 246 9.42 -6.48 0.24
N VAL A 247 8.61 -5.59 -0.32
CA VAL A 247 8.34 -4.26 0.22
C VAL A 247 6.85 -4.16 0.50
N SER A 248 6.49 -3.77 1.72
CA SER A 248 5.12 -3.34 2.00
C SER A 248 4.99 -1.87 1.61
N TRP A 249 3.84 -1.46 1.10
CA TRP A 249 3.63 -0.09 0.63
C TRP A 249 2.17 0.31 0.81
N THR A 250 1.92 1.62 0.84
CA THR A 250 0.57 2.17 0.92
C THR A 250 0.31 3.04 -0.29
N GLY A 251 -0.72 2.69 -1.05
CA GLY A 251 -1.14 3.43 -2.24
C GLY A 251 -2.50 4.08 -2.05
N MET A 252 -2.72 5.18 -2.77
CA MET A 252 -4.03 5.76 -2.98
C MET A 252 -4.52 5.42 -4.39
N VAL A 253 -5.77 4.96 -4.49
CA VAL A 253 -6.46 4.71 -5.76
C VAL A 253 -7.85 5.34 -5.73
N ALA A 254 -8.40 5.61 -6.91
CA ALA A 254 -9.73 6.17 -7.13
C ALA A 254 -10.63 5.16 -7.89
N PRO A 255 -11.98 5.32 -7.85
CA PRO A 255 -12.91 4.47 -8.58
C PRO A 255 -12.59 4.40 -10.09
N PRO A 256 -12.96 3.30 -10.77
CA PRO A 256 -12.80 3.17 -12.21
C PRO A 256 -13.50 4.31 -12.96
N GLY A 257 -12.77 5.00 -13.83
CA GLY A 257 -13.30 6.10 -14.64
C GLY A 257 -13.09 7.50 -14.05
N THR A 258 -12.48 7.62 -12.86
CA THR A 258 -12.17 8.94 -12.28
C THR A 258 -11.32 9.78 -13.24
N PRO A 259 -11.67 11.05 -13.52
CA PRO A 259 -10.94 11.91 -14.44
C PRO A 259 -9.45 12.06 -14.11
N ALA A 260 -8.60 11.96 -15.14
CA ALA A 260 -7.16 12.03 -14.99
C ALA A 260 -6.67 13.38 -14.44
N ASP A 261 -7.36 14.48 -14.73
CA ASP A 261 -7.01 15.82 -14.22
C ASP A 261 -7.24 15.92 -12.70
N ILE A 262 -8.32 15.34 -12.19
CA ILE A 262 -8.61 15.23 -10.74
C ILE A 262 -7.54 14.39 -10.06
N VAL A 263 -7.22 13.23 -10.63
CA VAL A 263 -6.20 12.32 -10.10
C VAL A 263 -4.83 13.01 -10.04
N ALA A 264 -4.45 13.75 -11.08
CA ALA A 264 -3.22 14.53 -11.10
C ALA A 264 -3.20 15.63 -10.03
N LYS A 265 -4.32 16.36 -9.86
CA LYS A 265 -4.47 17.38 -8.81
C LYS A 265 -4.25 16.78 -7.42
N VAL A 266 -4.96 15.69 -7.10
CA VAL A 266 -4.88 15.02 -5.78
C VAL A 266 -3.47 14.47 -5.52
N SER A 267 -2.88 13.81 -6.52
CA SER A 267 -1.49 13.32 -6.44
C SER A 267 -0.50 14.45 -6.15
N ALA A 268 -0.64 15.59 -6.82
CA ALA A 268 0.20 16.77 -6.60
C ALA A 268 0.05 17.35 -5.19
N ALA A 269 -1.17 17.43 -4.66
CA ALA A 269 -1.41 17.91 -3.29
C ALA A 269 -0.77 17.01 -2.23
N ILE A 270 -0.86 15.68 -2.41
CA ILE A 270 -0.18 14.70 -1.53
C ILE A 270 1.34 14.90 -1.59
N ARG A 271 1.89 15.07 -2.79
CA ARG A 271 3.33 15.30 -2.97
C ARG A 271 3.81 16.60 -2.34
N GLU A 272 3.06 17.69 -2.52
CA GLU A 272 3.37 18.99 -1.91
C GLU A 272 3.46 18.88 -0.38
N GLU A 273 2.47 18.23 0.25
CA GLU A 273 2.45 18.08 1.71
C GLU A 273 3.60 17.20 2.22
N LEU A 274 3.79 16.03 1.60
CA LEU A 274 4.73 15.04 2.10
C LEU A 274 6.19 15.39 1.80
N MET A 275 6.46 16.03 0.66
CA MET A 275 7.82 16.23 0.16
C MET A 275 8.31 17.67 0.31
N VAL A 276 7.41 18.67 0.33
CA VAL A 276 7.77 20.09 0.37
C VAL A 276 7.50 20.69 1.75
N ASN A 277 6.28 20.53 2.25
CA ASN A 277 5.84 21.19 3.50
C ASN A 277 6.41 20.55 4.78
N GLY A 278 7.16 19.45 4.65
CA GLY A 278 7.90 18.86 5.75
C GLY A 278 7.09 17.96 6.68
N ALA A 279 5.78 17.78 6.46
CA ALA A 279 4.97 16.82 7.22
C ALA A 279 5.52 15.38 7.09
N GLY A 280 6.20 15.11 5.97
CA GLY A 280 6.94 13.87 5.78
C GLY A 280 8.17 13.69 6.67
N LYS A 281 8.72 14.75 7.28
CA LYS A 281 9.87 14.64 8.20
C LYS A 281 9.48 13.97 9.52
N GLU A 282 8.27 14.19 10.01
CA GLU A 282 7.77 13.51 11.21
C GLU A 282 7.56 12.01 10.93
N VAL A 283 7.00 11.65 9.76
CA VAL A 283 6.86 10.24 9.36
C VAL A 283 8.23 9.58 9.15
N LYS A 284 9.14 10.18 8.36
CA LYS A 284 10.50 9.66 8.15
C LYS A 284 11.29 9.52 9.46
N GLY A 285 11.08 10.46 10.40
CA GLY A 285 11.78 10.48 11.69
C GLY A 285 11.29 9.41 12.68
N LEU A 286 10.00 9.05 12.62
CA LEU A 286 9.37 8.15 13.60
C LEU A 286 9.44 6.67 13.22
N ASP A 287 9.45 6.33 11.93
CA ASP A 287 9.22 4.95 11.52
C ASP A 287 10.05 4.46 10.33
N ALA A 288 11.10 5.19 9.93
CA ALA A 288 12.05 4.75 8.90
C ALA A 288 11.41 4.28 7.58
N ARG A 289 10.21 4.75 7.24
CA ARG A 289 9.57 4.49 5.94
C ARG A 289 10.11 5.43 4.87
N ASP A 290 10.15 4.90 3.65
CA ASP A 290 10.45 5.69 2.47
C ASP A 290 9.18 6.38 1.98
N LEU A 291 9.07 7.70 2.19
CA LEU A 291 8.04 8.49 1.53
C LEU A 291 8.34 8.60 0.04
N ILE A 292 7.36 8.23 -0.77
CA ILE A 292 7.48 8.19 -2.24
C ILE A 292 6.70 9.36 -2.84
N ALA A 293 5.42 9.50 -2.45
CA ALA A 293 4.47 10.46 -3.03
C ALA A 293 4.61 10.53 -4.56
N SER A 294 4.41 9.37 -5.20
CA SER A 294 4.62 9.18 -6.63
C SER A 294 3.57 9.94 -7.45
N SER A 295 3.90 10.19 -8.72
CA SER A 295 2.90 10.54 -9.73
C SER A 295 1.92 9.39 -10.00
N PRO A 296 0.77 9.65 -10.66
CA PRO A 296 -0.18 8.59 -11.04
C PRO A 296 0.43 7.54 -11.97
N ALA A 297 1.27 7.95 -12.93
CA ALA A 297 1.91 7.05 -13.88
C ALA A 297 2.96 6.14 -13.21
N GLU A 298 3.71 6.66 -12.25
CA GLU A 298 4.61 5.84 -11.43
C GLU A 298 3.83 4.87 -10.54
N ALA A 299 2.69 5.29 -9.99
CA ALA A 299 1.83 4.43 -9.20
C ALA A 299 1.24 3.28 -10.02
N ASP A 300 0.74 3.56 -11.23
CA ASP A 300 0.22 2.54 -12.14
C ASP A 300 1.27 1.49 -12.49
N ARG A 301 2.47 1.93 -12.88
CA ARG A 301 3.58 1.02 -13.19
C ARG A 301 3.93 0.16 -11.97
N PHE A 302 4.09 0.78 -10.80
CA PHE A 302 4.46 0.09 -9.58
C PHE A 302 3.41 -0.95 -9.15
N ILE A 303 2.12 -0.60 -9.21
CA ILE A 303 1.03 -1.54 -8.87
C ILE A 303 1.04 -2.73 -9.83
N LYS A 304 1.21 -2.52 -11.14
CA LYS A 304 1.29 -3.62 -12.13
C LYS A 304 2.48 -4.55 -11.87
N GLU A 305 3.63 -4.00 -11.52
CA GLU A 305 4.81 -4.79 -11.14
C GLU A 305 4.55 -5.63 -9.88
N GLU A 306 3.89 -5.06 -8.87
CA GLU A 306 3.50 -5.77 -7.64
C GLU A 306 2.50 -6.89 -7.92
N VAL A 307 1.49 -6.64 -8.75
CA VAL A 307 0.51 -7.65 -9.18
C VAL A 307 1.20 -8.81 -9.86
N ALA A 308 2.08 -8.54 -10.82
CA ALA A 308 2.82 -9.58 -11.53
C ALA A 308 3.74 -10.37 -10.59
N ARG A 309 4.45 -9.68 -9.69
CA ARG A 309 5.37 -10.30 -8.74
C ARG A 309 4.64 -11.23 -7.78
N TRP A 310 3.63 -10.73 -7.08
CA TRP A 310 2.91 -11.52 -6.09
C TRP A 310 2.05 -12.60 -6.73
N GLY A 311 1.48 -12.33 -7.91
CA GLY A 311 0.80 -13.34 -8.72
C GLY A 311 1.71 -14.52 -9.00
N LYS A 312 2.94 -14.29 -9.47
CA LYS A 312 3.93 -15.36 -9.70
C LYS A 312 4.24 -16.14 -8.43
N VAL A 313 4.49 -15.46 -7.31
CA VAL A 313 4.80 -16.13 -6.03
C VAL A 313 3.65 -17.02 -5.58
N ILE A 314 2.42 -16.50 -5.59
CA ILE A 314 1.22 -17.21 -5.16
C ILE A 314 0.99 -18.46 -6.03
N HIS A 315 1.07 -18.33 -7.36
CA HIS A 315 0.88 -19.46 -8.27
C HIS A 315 1.97 -20.54 -8.08
N SER A 316 3.23 -20.14 -7.93
CA SER A 316 4.35 -21.09 -7.77
C SER A 316 4.35 -21.81 -6.43
N THR A 317 3.84 -21.17 -5.38
CA THR A 317 3.80 -21.74 -4.01
C THR A 317 2.52 -22.51 -3.72
N GLY A 318 1.48 -22.37 -4.57
CA GLY A 318 0.18 -23.01 -4.38
C GLY A 318 -0.61 -22.45 -3.20
N ILE A 319 -0.21 -21.30 -2.66
CA ILE A 319 -0.89 -20.69 -1.50
C ILE A 319 -2.18 -20.02 -1.99
N SER A 320 -3.32 -20.45 -1.46
CA SER A 320 -4.61 -19.80 -1.72
C SER A 320 -5.42 -19.64 -0.45
N ILE A 321 -6.35 -18.69 -0.43
CA ILE A 321 -7.46 -18.67 0.51
C ILE A 321 -8.74 -19.02 -0.27
N ASP A 322 -9.43 -20.04 0.23
CA ASP A 322 -10.75 -20.54 -0.18
C ASP A 322 -10.93 -20.91 -1.66
#